data_AF-A0A7K7CFG5-F1
#
_entry.id   AF-A0A7K7CFG5-F1
#
_cell.length_a   1.000
_cell.length_b   1.000
_cell.length_c   1.000
_cell.angle_alpha   90.00
_cell.angle_beta   90.00
_cell.angle_gamma   90.00
#
_symmetry.space_group_name_H-M   'P 1'
#
loop_
_entity.id
_entity.type
_entity.pdbx_description
1 polymer ?
#
loop_
_entity_poly.entity_id
_entity_poly.type
_entity_poly.pdbx_seq_one_letter_code
_entity_poly.pdbx_strand_id
1 'polypeptide(L)'
;LSSSSGLTHESHRKDVEQVYLRCSEGSIEWMYPTGALIVNLRPNISPASYKHLTVCIKPFKDSAGANIYLEKTGELKLLVRDGDRSPSRVYCFGYDQGGLFVEATPQQDISRKITGFQYELMSKGIAADLHTASAPCRPCSDTEVLLAVCTSDFVIRGSIQNVTNEAEEQESVIHVRVNKLYRQKSKVFQLTGESGNWRGQIKTLLECGVKPGDGDFLFTGRMHFGEARLGCAPRFKDFQRMYKEAKDKGLNPCEIGPD
;
A
#
# COMPACT_ATOMS: atom_id res chain seq x y z
N LEU A 1 1.13 37.14 -45.67
CA LEU A 1 0.94 37.24 -44.21
C LEU A 1 0.51 35.87 -43.69
N SER A 2 1.46 34.97 -43.49
CA SER A 2 1.24 33.67 -42.86
C SER A 2 1.41 33.84 -41.36
N SER A 3 0.30 33.82 -40.63
CA SER A 3 0.31 33.86 -39.17
C SER A 3 0.71 32.47 -38.66
N SER A 4 1.96 32.32 -38.20
CA SER A 4 2.34 31.14 -37.42
C SER A 4 1.80 31.32 -36.01
N SER A 5 0.73 30.60 -35.66
CA SER A 5 0.30 30.43 -34.28
C SER A 5 1.26 29.44 -33.61
N GLY A 6 2.35 29.98 -33.05
CA GLY A 6 3.18 29.26 -32.10
C GLY A 6 2.47 29.22 -30.74
N LEU A 7 1.85 28.09 -30.41
CA LEU A 7 1.61 27.73 -29.01
C LEU A 7 2.97 27.32 -28.42
N THR A 8 3.80 28.30 -28.08
CA THR A 8 5.03 28.04 -27.33
C THR A 8 4.63 27.71 -25.90
N HIS A 9 4.58 26.41 -25.62
CA HIS A 9 4.45 25.81 -24.29
C HIS A 9 5.75 26.03 -23.47
N GLU A 10 6.22 27.28 -23.41
CA GLU A 10 7.49 27.68 -22.79
C GLU A 10 7.29 28.51 -21.52
N SER A 11 6.15 29.18 -21.37
CA SER A 11 5.87 30.10 -20.26
C SER A 11 5.75 29.41 -18.89
N HIS A 12 5.49 28.10 -18.85
CA HIS A 12 5.37 27.32 -17.60
C HIS A 12 6.52 26.33 -17.36
N ARG A 13 7.56 26.30 -18.21
CA ARG A 13 8.68 25.32 -18.07
C ARG A 13 9.49 25.47 -16.79
N LYS A 14 9.31 26.57 -16.03
CA LYS A 14 10.02 26.85 -14.78
C LYS A 14 9.09 27.00 -13.58
N ASP A 15 7.81 26.69 -13.73
CA ASP A 15 6.88 26.77 -12.61
C ASP A 15 7.08 25.58 -11.69
N VAL A 16 7.21 25.88 -10.39
CA VAL A 16 7.32 24.88 -9.34
C VAL A 16 6.09 25.00 -8.46
N GLU A 17 5.24 23.98 -8.50
CA GLU A 17 4.06 23.90 -7.65
C GLU A 17 4.39 23.19 -6.34
N GLN A 18 3.61 23.47 -5.28
CA GLN A 18 3.78 22.83 -3.98
C GLN A 18 2.50 22.14 -3.56
N VAL A 19 2.62 20.86 -3.19
CA VAL A 19 1.50 20.06 -2.66
C VAL A 19 1.78 19.71 -1.20
N TYR A 20 0.76 19.86 -0.37
CA TYR A 20 0.85 19.60 1.07
C TYR A 20 -0.04 18.43 1.46
N LEU A 21 0.57 17.36 1.94
CA LEU A 21 -0.12 16.13 2.32
C LEU A 21 -0.10 15.96 3.83
N ARG A 22 -1.27 15.76 4.45
CA ARG A 22 -1.40 15.60 5.92
C ARG A 22 -1.67 14.16 6.37
N CYS A 23 -1.94 13.26 5.42
CA CYS A 23 -2.23 11.87 5.70
C CYS A 23 -0.95 11.06 5.88
N SER A 24 -1.05 9.93 6.59
CA SER A 24 0.04 8.96 6.72
C SER A 24 0.20 8.07 5.48
N GLU A 25 -0.81 8.02 4.60
CA GLU A 25 -0.81 7.25 3.36
C GLU A 25 -1.72 7.92 2.34
N GLY A 26 -1.49 7.67 1.06
CA GLY A 26 -2.34 8.15 -0.03
C GLY A 26 -1.70 8.00 -1.41
N SER A 27 -2.25 8.70 -2.40
CA SER A 27 -1.71 8.76 -3.76
C SER A 27 -1.63 10.19 -4.27
N ILE A 28 -0.72 10.40 -5.23
CA ILE A 28 -0.63 11.61 -6.03
C ILE A 28 -0.75 11.19 -7.49
N GLU A 29 -1.57 11.91 -8.24
CA GLU A 29 -1.67 11.80 -9.70
C GLU A 29 -1.55 13.20 -10.30
N TRP A 30 -0.55 13.38 -11.16
CA TRP A 30 -0.26 14.63 -11.84
C TRP A 30 -0.46 14.43 -13.35
N MET A 31 -1.58 14.94 -13.84
CA MET A 31 -1.95 14.86 -15.25
C MET A 31 -1.29 15.97 -16.05
N TYR A 32 -0.73 15.63 -17.22
CA TYR A 32 0.00 16.56 -18.08
C TYR A 32 1.12 17.27 -17.31
N PRO A 33 2.13 16.52 -16.82
CA PRO A 33 3.19 17.08 -15.99
C PRO A 33 3.98 18.15 -16.76
N THR A 34 4.15 19.32 -16.16
CA THR A 34 4.89 20.46 -16.72
C THR A 34 5.63 21.20 -15.59
N GLY A 35 6.88 21.63 -15.80
CA GLY A 35 7.67 22.23 -14.72
C GLY A 35 8.01 21.21 -13.63
N ALA A 36 7.78 21.54 -12.35
CA ALA A 36 8.05 20.64 -11.24
C ALA A 36 7.07 20.77 -10.07
N LEU A 37 7.09 19.79 -9.18
CA LEU A 37 6.19 19.67 -8.03
C LEU A 37 7.00 19.31 -6.77
N ILE A 38 6.91 20.14 -5.73
CA ILE A 38 7.45 19.85 -4.40
C ILE A 38 6.34 19.22 -3.54
N VAL A 39 6.55 17.98 -3.11
CA VAL A 39 5.61 17.27 -2.25
C VAL A 39 6.05 17.38 -0.79
N ASN A 40 5.26 18.11 -0.02
CA ASN A 40 5.46 18.35 1.40
C ASN A 40 4.61 17.40 2.24
N LEU A 41 5.22 16.35 2.78
CA LEU A 41 4.58 15.43 3.73
C LEU A 41 4.58 16.06 5.12
N ARG A 42 3.40 16.33 5.69
CA ARG A 42 3.21 16.93 7.03
C ARG A 42 2.19 16.11 7.83
N PRO A 43 2.54 14.90 8.30
CA PRO A 43 1.63 14.05 9.03
C PRO A 43 1.15 14.72 10.33
N ASN A 44 -0.08 14.43 10.75
CA ASN A 44 -0.67 14.96 11.99
C ASN A 44 -0.10 14.27 13.25
N ILE A 45 1.22 14.26 13.42
CA ILE A 45 1.91 13.75 14.61
C ILE A 45 2.90 14.79 15.15
N SER A 46 3.41 14.56 16.36
CA SER A 46 4.42 15.44 16.96
C SER A 46 5.67 15.55 16.05
N PRO A 47 6.18 16.76 15.77
CA PRO A 47 7.40 16.95 14.98
C PRO A 47 8.62 16.20 15.54
N ALA A 48 8.68 15.99 16.87
CA ALA A 48 9.75 15.23 17.50
C ALA A 48 9.81 13.77 17.04
N SER A 49 8.69 13.22 16.58
CA SER A 49 8.57 11.84 16.07
C SER A 49 8.99 11.71 14.61
N TYR A 50 9.13 12.80 13.86
CA TYR A 50 9.47 12.78 12.43
C TYR A 50 10.81 12.10 12.16
N LYS A 51 11.79 12.25 13.07
CA LYS A 51 13.10 11.58 12.98
C LYS A 51 13.01 10.04 13.02
N HIS A 52 11.87 9.50 13.44
CA HIS A 52 11.59 8.07 13.48
C HIS A 52 10.64 7.63 12.38
N LEU A 53 10.34 8.48 11.39
CA LEU A 53 9.53 8.09 10.25
C LEU A 53 10.41 7.71 9.06
N THR A 54 9.90 6.74 8.31
CA THR A 54 10.34 6.35 6.98
C THR A 54 9.21 6.68 6.03
N VAL A 55 9.55 7.33 4.92
CA VAL A 55 8.66 7.58 3.80
C VAL A 55 8.93 6.51 2.75
N CYS A 56 7.89 5.87 2.27
CA CYS A 56 7.97 4.92 1.16
C CYS A 56 7.04 5.36 0.04
N ILE A 57 7.51 5.25 -1.20
CA ILE A 57 6.71 5.50 -2.40
C ILE A 57 6.68 4.28 -3.31
N LYS A 58 5.53 4.03 -3.94
CA LYS A 58 5.33 3.01 -4.97
C LYS A 58 4.77 3.69 -6.22
N PRO A 59 5.58 3.85 -7.29
CA PRO A 59 5.08 4.37 -8.56
C PRO A 59 3.99 3.49 -9.15
N PHE A 60 3.00 4.10 -9.82
CA PHE A 60 2.02 3.34 -10.57
C PHE A 60 2.66 2.69 -11.80
N LYS A 61 2.10 1.56 -12.23
CA LYS A 61 2.61 0.77 -13.37
C LYS A 61 2.65 1.57 -14.68
N ASP A 62 1.75 2.52 -14.84
CA ASP A 62 1.59 3.40 -15.99
C ASP A 62 2.06 4.83 -15.73
N SER A 63 2.73 5.09 -14.60
CA SER A 63 3.31 6.39 -14.30
C SER A 63 4.36 6.77 -15.35
N ALA A 64 4.21 7.96 -15.92
CA ALA A 64 5.10 8.48 -16.96
C ALA A 64 5.14 10.01 -16.97
N GLY A 65 6.17 10.55 -17.64
CA GLY A 65 6.30 11.97 -17.94
C GLY A 65 6.99 12.81 -16.86
N ALA A 66 7.56 12.18 -15.83
CA ALA A 66 8.36 12.86 -14.83
C ALA A 66 9.36 11.93 -14.12
N ASN A 67 10.46 12.51 -13.67
CA ASN A 67 11.39 11.89 -12.74
C ASN A 67 10.98 12.25 -11.30
N ILE A 68 11.24 11.34 -10.35
CA ILE A 68 11.03 11.58 -8.92
C ILE A 68 12.38 11.60 -8.22
N TYR A 69 12.64 12.66 -7.46
CA TYR A 69 13.87 12.91 -6.73
C TYR A 69 13.60 13.04 -5.23
N LEU A 70 14.61 12.69 -4.44
CA LEU A 70 14.78 13.11 -3.07
C LEU A 70 15.55 14.44 -3.07
N GLU A 71 14.93 15.50 -2.58
CA GLU A 71 15.54 16.83 -2.45
C GLU A 71 15.99 17.06 -1.00
N LYS A 72 17.24 17.50 -0.84
CA LYS A 72 17.74 17.99 0.44
C LYS A 72 18.68 19.16 0.21
N THR A 73 18.34 20.33 0.76
CA THR A 73 19.21 21.52 0.75
C THR A 73 19.66 21.95 -0.65
N GLY A 74 18.80 21.77 -1.65
CA GLY A 74 19.06 22.06 -3.06
C GLY A 74 19.72 20.93 -3.86
N GLU A 75 20.12 19.84 -3.20
CA GLU A 75 20.64 18.65 -3.88
C GLU A 75 19.50 17.69 -4.25
N LEU A 76 19.49 17.23 -5.52
CA LEU A 76 18.51 16.28 -6.03
C LEU A 76 19.15 14.90 -6.24
N LYS A 77 18.64 13.90 -5.52
CA LYS A 77 19.00 12.49 -5.73
C LYS A 77 17.86 11.76 -6.42
N LEU A 78 18.11 11.26 -7.63
CA LEU A 78 17.12 10.50 -8.40
C LEU A 78 16.66 9.24 -7.64
N LEU A 79 15.35 9.10 -7.45
CA LEU A 79 14.70 7.90 -6.89
C LEU A 79 14.08 7.06 -8.00
N VAL A 80 13.27 7.69 -8.85
CA VAL A 80 12.53 7.03 -9.94
C VAL A 80 12.79 7.77 -11.23
N ARG A 81 13.26 7.04 -12.24
CA ARG A 81 13.50 7.59 -13.58
C ARG A 81 12.26 7.39 -14.45
N ASP A 82 11.89 8.42 -15.21
CA ASP A 82 10.84 8.31 -16.22
C ASP A 82 11.16 7.19 -17.22
N GLY A 83 10.15 6.39 -17.55
CA GLY A 83 10.29 5.21 -18.40
C GLY A 83 10.89 3.97 -17.72
N ASP A 84 11.34 4.04 -16.46
CA ASP A 84 11.72 2.84 -15.71
C ASP A 84 10.47 2.05 -15.33
N ARG A 85 10.34 0.85 -15.90
CA ARG A 85 9.19 -0.04 -15.69
C ARG A 85 9.52 -1.05 -14.59
N SER A 86 9.44 -0.59 -13.35
CA SER A 86 9.56 -1.45 -12.15
C SER A 86 8.29 -1.35 -11.28
N PRO A 87 7.13 -1.86 -11.75
CA PRO A 87 5.81 -1.58 -11.17
C PRO A 87 5.61 -2.06 -9.72
N SER A 88 6.45 -2.96 -9.23
CA SER A 88 6.42 -3.49 -7.85
C SER A 88 7.48 -2.86 -6.95
N ARG A 89 8.37 -2.01 -7.47
CA ARG A 89 9.48 -1.48 -6.69
C ARG A 89 9.03 -0.36 -5.77
N VAL A 90 9.25 -0.56 -4.48
CA VAL A 90 9.03 0.43 -3.43
C VAL A 90 10.36 1.14 -3.13
N TYR A 91 10.31 2.46 -3.01
CA TYR A 91 11.46 3.31 -2.69
C TYR A 91 11.26 3.96 -1.33
N CYS A 92 12.18 3.72 -0.39
CA CYS A 92 12.03 4.19 0.97
C CYS A 92 13.25 4.99 1.44
N PHE A 93 12.98 6.03 2.22
CA PHE A 93 13.97 6.94 2.77
C PHE A 93 13.50 7.49 4.13
N GLY A 94 14.44 7.88 4.98
CA GLY A 94 14.10 8.52 6.26
C GLY A 94 13.44 9.86 6.02
N TYR A 95 12.44 10.22 6.82
CA TYR A 95 11.78 11.53 6.72
C TYR A 95 12.77 12.71 6.90
N ASP A 96 13.85 12.50 7.67
CA ASP A 96 14.94 13.44 7.88
C ASP A 96 15.95 13.52 6.71
N GLN A 97 15.79 12.67 5.70
CA GLN A 97 16.68 12.61 4.54
C GLN A 97 16.29 13.57 3.41
N GLY A 98 15.07 14.12 3.39
CA GLY A 98 14.67 15.09 2.36
C GLY A 98 13.18 15.08 2.04
N GLY A 99 12.78 15.99 1.15
CA GLY A 99 11.45 16.06 0.56
C GLY A 99 11.38 15.39 -0.81
N LEU A 100 10.17 15.17 -1.31
CA LEU A 100 9.96 14.64 -2.66
C LEU A 100 9.87 15.79 -3.65
N PHE A 101 10.66 15.72 -4.72
CA PHE A 101 10.65 16.66 -5.84
C PHE A 101 10.37 15.89 -7.13
N VAL A 102 9.33 16.28 -7.86
CA VAL A 102 8.89 15.60 -9.08
C VAL A 102 9.07 16.56 -10.24
N GLU A 103 9.89 16.21 -11.22
CA GLU A 103 10.22 17.09 -12.35
C GLU A 103 9.71 16.47 -13.65
N ALA A 104 8.92 17.25 -14.38
CA ALA A 104 8.39 16.82 -15.67
C ALA A 104 9.53 16.61 -16.67
N THR A 105 9.51 15.48 -17.38
CA THR A 105 10.45 15.24 -18.47
C THR A 105 10.03 16.05 -19.70
N PRO A 106 10.98 16.54 -20.53
CA PRO A 106 10.64 17.26 -21.75
C PRO A 106 9.76 16.41 -22.66
N GLN A 107 8.52 16.86 -22.87
CA GLN A 107 7.59 16.16 -23.75
C GLN A 107 7.86 16.56 -25.21
N GLN A 108 7.95 15.56 -26.10
CA GLN A 108 8.07 15.77 -27.56
C GLN A 108 6.72 15.66 -28.27
N ASP A 109 5.69 15.20 -27.56
CA ASP A 109 4.36 14.88 -28.06
C ASP A 109 3.28 15.44 -27.13
N ILE A 110 2.06 15.60 -27.65
CA ILE A 110 0.87 16.04 -26.90
C ILE A 110 0.12 14.86 -26.27
N SER A 111 0.78 13.70 -26.14
CA SER A 111 0.14 12.51 -25.60
C SER A 111 -0.20 12.70 -24.12
N ARG A 112 -1.30 12.08 -23.69
CA ARG A 112 -1.69 12.11 -22.27
C ARG A 112 -0.66 11.33 -21.46
N LYS A 113 0.06 12.03 -20.57
CA LYS A 113 0.96 11.45 -19.58
C LYS A 113 0.44 11.76 -18.18
N ILE A 114 0.53 10.77 -17.30
CA ILE A 114 0.15 10.90 -15.90
C ILE A 114 1.34 10.40 -15.10
N THR A 115 1.92 11.28 -14.27
CA THR A 115 2.88 10.86 -13.25
C THR A 115 2.09 10.53 -12.00
N GLY A 116 2.23 9.32 -11.47
CA GLY A 116 1.51 8.95 -10.26
C GLY A 116 2.21 7.91 -9.41
N PHE A 117 2.04 8.05 -8.11
CA PHE A 117 2.60 7.14 -7.12
C PHE A 117 1.78 7.16 -5.84
N GLN A 118 1.84 6.07 -5.10
CA GLN A 118 1.34 5.98 -3.73
C GLN A 118 2.47 6.30 -2.75
N TYR A 119 2.10 6.83 -1.58
CA TYR A 119 3.03 7.07 -0.49
C TYR A 119 2.49 6.49 0.82
N GLU A 120 3.39 6.04 1.68
CA GLU A 120 3.11 5.60 3.05
C GLU A 120 4.20 6.11 4.01
N LEU A 121 3.78 6.53 5.19
CA LEU A 121 4.62 6.94 6.31
C LEU A 121 4.59 5.85 7.37
N MET A 122 5.76 5.30 7.69
CA MET A 122 5.92 4.21 8.63
C MET A 122 6.89 4.59 9.74
N SER A 123 6.68 4.09 10.95
CA SER A 123 7.70 4.20 12.00
C SER A 123 8.92 3.34 11.63
N LYS A 124 10.14 3.81 11.93
CA LYS A 124 11.42 3.15 11.61
C LYS A 124 11.46 1.69 12.08
N GLY A 125 10.81 1.35 13.19
CA GLY A 125 10.68 -0.04 13.66
C GLY A 125 9.84 -0.93 12.73
N ILE A 126 8.73 -0.41 12.21
CA ILE A 126 7.83 -1.14 11.31
C ILE A 126 8.40 -1.18 9.88
N ALA A 127 9.09 -0.12 9.45
CA ALA A 127 9.75 -0.08 8.15
C ALA A 127 10.91 -1.09 8.06
N ALA A 128 11.68 -1.26 9.15
CA ALA A 128 12.68 -2.33 9.25
C ALA A 128 12.01 -3.71 9.17
N ASP A 129 10.87 -3.93 9.83
CA ASP A 129 10.13 -5.19 9.69
C ASP A 129 9.51 -5.39 8.29
N LEU A 130 9.15 -4.34 7.54
CA LEU A 130 8.61 -4.49 6.17
C LEU A 130 9.71 -4.65 5.11
N HIS A 131 10.90 -4.08 5.33
CA HIS A 131 12.06 -4.28 4.45
C HIS A 131 12.92 -5.49 4.84
N THR A 132 12.72 -6.05 6.05
CA THR A 132 13.55 -7.15 6.60
C THR A 132 12.74 -8.30 7.22
N ALA A 133 11.40 -8.29 7.17
CA ALA A 133 10.56 -9.43 7.52
C ALA A 133 9.55 -9.65 6.36
N SER A 134 9.78 -10.60 5.45
CA SER A 134 9.55 -12.02 5.76
C SER A 134 9.01 -12.16 7.19
N ALA A 135 7.74 -11.82 7.39
CA ALA A 135 7.01 -12.47 8.46
C ALA A 135 7.20 -13.96 8.15
N PRO A 136 7.96 -14.70 8.98
CA PRO A 136 8.27 -16.08 8.65
C PRO A 136 6.95 -16.76 8.33
N CYS A 137 6.89 -17.56 7.28
CA CYS A 137 5.70 -18.31 6.85
C CYS A 137 5.22 -19.34 7.88
N ARG A 138 5.54 -19.14 9.16
CA ARG A 138 5.09 -19.87 10.32
C ARG A 138 3.62 -19.54 10.60
N PRO A 139 2.85 -20.53 11.06
CA PRO A 139 1.56 -20.28 11.65
C PRO A 139 1.65 -19.29 12.82
N CYS A 140 0.65 -18.42 12.94
CA CYS A 140 0.49 -17.57 14.11
C CYS A 140 0.14 -18.43 15.33
N SER A 141 0.66 -18.04 16.49
CA SER A 141 0.24 -18.54 17.81
C SER A 141 -1.14 -18.01 18.19
N ASP A 142 -1.78 -18.65 19.15
CA ASP A 142 -3.10 -18.27 19.66
C ASP A 142 -3.14 -16.80 20.10
N THR A 143 -2.12 -16.35 20.84
CA THR A 143 -1.98 -14.96 21.28
C THR A 143 -1.82 -13.98 20.11
N GLU A 144 -1.08 -14.37 19.07
CA GLU A 144 -0.90 -13.54 17.87
C GLU A 144 -2.20 -13.42 17.08
N VAL A 145 -2.96 -14.51 16.94
CA VAL A 145 -4.28 -14.48 16.29
C VAL A 145 -5.23 -13.56 17.05
N LEU A 146 -5.34 -13.73 18.37
CA LEU A 146 -6.24 -12.93 19.21
C LEU A 146 -5.90 -11.43 19.11
N LEU A 147 -4.62 -11.08 19.14
CA LEU A 147 -4.19 -9.69 18.98
C LEU A 147 -4.42 -9.17 17.56
N ALA A 148 -4.12 -9.96 16.54
CA ALA A 148 -4.26 -9.58 15.13
C ALA A 148 -5.70 -9.17 14.79
N VAL A 149 -6.69 -9.90 15.33
CA VAL A 149 -8.11 -9.55 15.17
C VAL A 149 -8.44 -8.12 15.64
N CYS A 150 -7.74 -7.62 16.66
CA CYS A 150 -7.99 -6.29 17.21
C CYS A 150 -7.20 -5.20 16.49
N THR A 151 -6.01 -5.52 15.97
CA THR A 151 -5.08 -4.50 15.45
C THR A 151 -4.95 -4.48 13.94
N SER A 152 -5.40 -5.52 13.24
CA SER A 152 -5.31 -5.61 11.78
C SER A 152 -6.17 -4.58 11.05
N ASP A 153 -5.71 -4.14 9.88
CA ASP A 153 -6.46 -3.22 9.02
C ASP A 153 -7.69 -3.89 8.41
N PHE A 154 -7.63 -5.21 8.21
CA PHE A 154 -8.79 -6.01 7.81
C PHE A 154 -8.89 -7.29 8.63
N VAL A 155 -10.13 -7.71 8.87
CA VAL A 155 -10.49 -8.98 9.50
C VAL A 155 -11.73 -9.53 8.80
N ILE A 156 -11.59 -10.69 8.18
CA ILE A 156 -12.66 -11.34 7.42
C ILE A 156 -12.75 -12.83 7.73
N ARG A 157 -13.96 -13.40 7.63
CA ARG A 157 -14.17 -14.84 7.49
C ARG A 157 -14.46 -15.14 6.03
N GLY A 158 -13.76 -16.11 5.47
CA GLY A 158 -13.94 -16.49 4.07
C GLY A 158 -13.33 -17.84 3.72
N SER A 159 -13.53 -18.24 2.47
CA SER A 159 -12.93 -19.45 1.89
C SER A 159 -11.99 -19.08 0.75
N ILE A 160 -10.88 -19.82 0.60
CA ILE A 160 -9.98 -19.69 -0.55
C ILE A 160 -10.69 -20.24 -1.79
N GLN A 161 -10.81 -19.43 -2.84
CA GLN A 161 -11.38 -19.86 -4.12
C GLN A 161 -10.29 -20.39 -5.04
N ASN A 162 -9.19 -19.65 -5.17
CA ASN A 162 -7.99 -20.07 -5.88
C ASN A 162 -6.77 -19.31 -5.33
N VAL A 163 -5.59 -19.75 -5.77
CA VAL A 163 -4.32 -19.09 -5.49
C VAL A 163 -3.58 -18.94 -6.81
N THR A 164 -3.11 -17.73 -7.12
CA THR A 164 -2.29 -17.43 -8.31
C THR A 164 -0.92 -16.97 -7.86
N ASN A 165 0.13 -17.55 -8.44
CA ASN A 165 1.52 -17.21 -8.11
C ASN A 165 2.08 -16.21 -9.13
N GLU A 166 2.61 -15.10 -8.64
CA GLU A 166 3.26 -14.05 -9.41
C GLU A 166 4.77 -14.17 -9.18
N ALA A 167 5.41 -15.07 -9.94
CA ALA A 167 6.82 -15.42 -9.75
C ALA A 167 7.77 -14.23 -9.93
N GLU A 168 7.43 -13.28 -10.80
CA GLU A 168 8.23 -12.06 -11.01
C GLU A 168 8.22 -11.15 -9.77
N GLU A 169 7.10 -11.08 -9.05
CA GLU A 169 6.96 -10.27 -7.83
C GLU A 169 7.35 -11.05 -6.55
N GLN A 170 7.62 -12.35 -6.66
CA GLN A 170 7.82 -13.27 -5.52
C GLN A 170 6.60 -13.28 -4.57
N GLU A 171 5.40 -13.20 -5.15
CA GLU A 171 4.13 -13.12 -4.42
C GLU A 171 3.15 -14.24 -4.80
N SER A 172 2.30 -14.61 -3.85
CA SER A 172 1.11 -15.42 -4.06
C SER A 172 -0.14 -14.59 -3.76
N VAL A 173 -1.09 -14.58 -4.70
CA VAL A 173 -2.38 -13.91 -4.59
C VAL A 173 -3.45 -14.93 -4.25
N ILE A 174 -4.05 -14.79 -3.08
CA ILE A 174 -5.15 -15.62 -2.57
C ILE A 174 -6.45 -14.91 -2.92
N HIS A 175 -7.27 -15.50 -3.79
CA HIS A 175 -8.59 -14.93 -4.06
C HIS A 175 -9.59 -15.56 -3.10
N VAL A 176 -10.27 -14.69 -2.35
CA VAL A 176 -11.13 -15.09 -1.25
C VAL A 176 -12.58 -14.76 -1.57
N ARG A 177 -13.46 -15.71 -1.29
CA ARG A 177 -14.88 -15.44 -1.13
C ARG A 177 -15.11 -15.10 0.33
N VAL A 178 -15.63 -13.90 0.59
CA VAL A 178 -15.82 -13.36 1.93
C VAL A 178 -17.24 -13.66 2.38
N ASN A 179 -17.35 -14.48 3.43
CA ASN A 179 -18.62 -14.81 4.07
C ASN A 179 -19.02 -13.73 5.08
N LYS A 180 -18.03 -13.14 5.76
CA LYS A 180 -18.26 -12.08 6.76
C LYS A 180 -17.09 -11.12 6.83
N LEU A 181 -17.42 -9.83 6.91
CA LEU A 181 -16.47 -8.74 7.05
C LEU A 181 -16.61 -8.15 8.45
N TYR A 182 -15.61 -8.35 9.32
CA TYR A 182 -15.61 -7.76 10.66
C TYR A 182 -14.98 -6.37 10.65
N ARG A 183 -13.93 -6.18 9.83
CA ARG A 183 -13.22 -4.91 9.69
C ARG A 183 -12.57 -4.80 8.31
N GLN A 184 -12.60 -3.61 7.71
CA GLN A 184 -11.68 -3.20 6.65
C GLN A 184 -11.44 -1.70 6.71
N LYS A 185 -10.18 -1.27 6.71
CA LYS A 185 -9.78 0.14 6.64
C LYS A 185 -9.98 0.71 5.22
N SER A 186 -9.67 -0.09 4.21
CA SER A 186 -9.76 0.26 2.78
C SER A 186 -10.71 -0.71 2.06
N LYS A 187 -11.42 -0.23 1.02
CA LYS A 187 -12.44 -0.99 0.29
C LYS A 187 -11.86 -2.00 -0.72
N VAL A 188 -11.05 -2.94 -0.24
CA VAL A 188 -10.40 -3.98 -1.07
C VAL A 188 -11.23 -5.26 -1.19
N PHE A 189 -12.16 -5.48 -0.25
CA PHE A 189 -13.19 -6.50 -0.39
C PHE A 189 -14.46 -5.80 -0.86
N GLN A 190 -15.05 -6.28 -1.96
CA GLN A 190 -16.20 -5.65 -2.60
C GLN A 190 -17.29 -6.67 -2.93
N LEU A 191 -18.54 -6.23 -2.89
CA LEU A 191 -19.69 -6.99 -3.38
C LEU A 191 -19.58 -7.18 -4.89
N THR A 192 -19.66 -8.42 -5.38
CA THR A 192 -19.62 -8.71 -6.82
C THR A 192 -20.93 -9.37 -7.28
N GLY A 193 -21.58 -8.75 -8.27
CA GLY A 193 -22.78 -9.27 -8.94
C GLY A 193 -24.08 -9.21 -8.11
N GLU A 194 -25.18 -9.66 -8.72
CA GLU A 194 -26.53 -9.67 -8.10
C GLU A 194 -26.63 -10.62 -6.89
N SER A 195 -25.72 -11.61 -6.80
CA SER A 195 -25.69 -12.61 -5.72
C SER A 195 -25.25 -12.09 -4.34
N GLY A 196 -24.82 -10.83 -4.22
CA GLY A 196 -24.48 -10.21 -2.94
C GLY A 196 -23.24 -10.79 -2.23
N ASN A 197 -22.41 -11.56 -2.95
CA ASN A 197 -21.22 -12.19 -2.36
C ASN A 197 -20.02 -11.24 -2.41
N TRP A 198 -19.41 -11.00 -1.25
CA TRP A 198 -18.17 -10.22 -1.16
C TRP A 198 -16.98 -11.03 -1.65
N ARG A 199 -16.10 -10.41 -2.43
CA ARG A 199 -14.86 -11.01 -2.94
C ARG A 199 -13.71 -10.04 -2.77
N GLY A 200 -12.49 -10.58 -2.73
CA GLY A 200 -11.28 -9.77 -2.75
C GLY A 200 -10.03 -10.64 -2.89
N GLN A 201 -8.88 -9.97 -2.85
CA GLN A 201 -7.58 -10.58 -3.02
C GLN A 201 -6.71 -10.27 -1.81
N ILE A 202 -5.90 -11.24 -1.38
CA ILE A 202 -4.92 -11.09 -0.30
C ILE A 202 -3.58 -11.58 -0.84
N LYS A 203 -2.55 -10.75 -0.74
CA LYS A 203 -1.19 -11.03 -1.16
C LYS A 203 -0.36 -11.58 0.01
N THR A 204 0.53 -12.53 -0.27
CA THR A 204 1.52 -13.08 0.66
C THR A 204 2.78 -13.46 -0.11
N LEU A 205 3.87 -13.78 0.59
CA LEU A 205 5.12 -14.21 -0.05
C LEU A 205 4.97 -15.57 -0.73
N LEU A 206 5.58 -15.72 -1.90
CA LEU A 206 5.56 -16.96 -2.67
C LEU A 206 6.17 -18.15 -1.90
N GLU A 207 7.23 -17.89 -1.11
CA GLU A 207 7.91 -18.88 -0.27
C GLU A 207 6.99 -19.52 0.79
N CYS A 208 5.85 -18.87 1.13
CA CYS A 208 4.88 -19.44 2.06
C CYS A 208 4.10 -20.62 1.48
N GLY A 209 4.17 -20.85 0.17
CA GLY A 209 3.64 -22.06 -0.47
C GLY A 209 2.14 -22.26 -0.24
N VAL A 210 1.36 -21.17 -0.20
CA VAL A 210 -0.08 -21.23 0.06
C VAL A 210 -0.79 -22.04 -1.02
N LYS A 211 -1.70 -22.90 -0.59
CA LYS A 211 -2.49 -23.75 -1.47
C LYS A 211 -3.99 -23.51 -1.24
N PRO A 212 -4.83 -23.73 -2.26
CA PRO A 212 -6.27 -23.85 -2.06
C PRO A 212 -6.55 -24.92 -1.00
N GLY A 213 -7.48 -24.64 -0.11
CA GLY A 213 -7.86 -25.56 0.96
C GLY A 213 -9.32 -25.40 1.31
N ASP A 214 -9.95 -26.51 1.69
CA ASP A 214 -11.37 -26.52 2.05
C ASP A 214 -11.64 -25.87 3.41
N GLY A 215 -12.84 -25.30 3.51
CA GLY A 215 -13.39 -24.71 4.73
C GLY A 215 -13.21 -23.20 4.83
N ASP A 216 -13.71 -22.66 5.94
CA ASP A 216 -13.61 -21.25 6.26
C ASP A 216 -12.36 -20.97 7.10
N PHE A 217 -11.74 -19.83 6.81
CA PHE A 217 -10.58 -19.27 7.50
C PHE A 217 -10.94 -17.88 8.03
N LEU A 218 -10.29 -17.49 9.12
CA LEU A 218 -10.26 -16.11 9.55
C LEU A 218 -9.00 -15.46 8.95
N PHE A 219 -9.15 -14.54 8.00
CA PHE A 219 -8.02 -13.78 7.47
C PHE A 219 -7.89 -12.46 8.20
N THR A 220 -6.69 -12.20 8.69
CA THR A 220 -6.27 -10.93 9.27
C THR A 220 -5.06 -10.43 8.51
N GLY A 221 -4.85 -9.11 8.48
CA GLY A 221 -3.70 -8.57 7.79
C GLY A 221 -3.61 -7.06 7.83
N ARG A 222 -2.72 -6.53 7.01
CA ARG A 222 -2.44 -5.09 6.92
C ARG A 222 -2.70 -4.59 5.50
N MET A 223 -2.97 -3.31 5.37
CA MET A 223 -2.93 -2.64 4.08
C MET A 223 -1.50 -2.20 3.79
N HIS A 224 -1.04 -2.42 2.56
CA HIS A 224 0.23 -1.90 2.07
C HIS A 224 0.08 -1.48 0.61
N PHE A 225 0.28 -0.19 0.34
CA PHE A 225 0.04 0.46 -0.95
C PHE A 225 -1.31 0.10 -1.57
N GLY A 226 -2.36 0.12 -0.75
CA GLY A 226 -3.73 -0.22 -1.18
C GLY A 226 -3.98 -1.70 -1.44
N GLU A 227 -2.99 -2.57 -1.21
CA GLU A 227 -3.10 -4.03 -1.34
C GLU A 227 -3.26 -4.68 0.04
N ALA A 228 -4.13 -5.69 0.15
CA ALA A 228 -4.28 -6.46 1.37
C ALA A 228 -3.13 -7.47 1.50
N ARG A 229 -2.35 -7.38 2.57
CA ARG A 229 -1.23 -8.28 2.87
C ARG A 229 -1.59 -9.21 4.02
N LEU A 230 -1.36 -10.51 3.83
CA LEU A 230 -1.71 -11.54 4.81
C LEU A 230 -0.91 -11.39 6.11
N GLY A 231 -1.59 -11.45 7.25
CA GLY A 231 -1.00 -11.60 8.58
C GLY A 231 -1.19 -13.01 9.11
N CYS A 232 -2.36 -13.30 9.69
CA CYS A 232 -2.74 -14.63 10.16
C CYS A 232 -3.94 -15.19 9.38
N ALA A 233 -3.94 -16.50 9.14
CA ALA A 233 -5.04 -17.24 8.50
C ALA A 233 -5.36 -18.59 9.21
N PRO A 234 -5.73 -18.60 10.50
CA PRO A 234 -6.20 -19.84 11.13
C PRO A 234 -7.51 -20.33 10.49
N ARG A 235 -7.77 -21.64 10.60
CA ARG A 235 -9.10 -22.16 10.31
C ARG A 235 -10.11 -21.53 11.26
N PHE A 236 -11.29 -21.19 10.75
CA PHE A 236 -12.27 -20.44 11.53
C PHE A 236 -12.74 -21.20 12.79
N LYS A 237 -12.87 -22.54 12.71
CA LYS A 237 -13.21 -23.39 13.86
C LYS A 237 -12.16 -23.32 14.99
N ASP A 238 -10.88 -23.24 14.63
CA ASP A 238 -9.79 -23.13 15.62
C ASP A 238 -9.80 -21.75 16.27
N PHE A 239 -10.05 -20.70 15.49
CA PHE A 239 -10.26 -19.36 16.01
C PHE A 239 -11.43 -19.29 17.00
N GLN A 240 -12.59 -19.86 16.66
CA GLN A 240 -13.76 -19.84 17.54
C GLN A 240 -13.46 -20.50 18.90
N ARG A 241 -12.73 -21.62 18.89
CA ARG A 241 -12.31 -22.31 20.11
C ARG A 241 -11.41 -21.42 20.98
N MET A 242 -10.31 -20.90 20.42
CA MET A 242 -9.37 -20.05 21.18
C MET A 242 -10.01 -18.74 21.66
N TYR A 243 -10.89 -18.12 20.86
CA TYR A 243 -11.55 -16.88 21.23
C TYR A 243 -12.54 -17.10 22.37
N LYS A 244 -13.31 -18.20 22.32
CA LYS A 244 -14.19 -18.59 23.42
C LYS A 244 -13.40 -18.83 24.71
N GLU A 245 -12.32 -19.60 24.65
CA GLU A 245 -11.47 -19.85 25.82
C GLU A 245 -10.87 -18.57 26.40
N ALA A 246 -10.41 -17.65 25.55
CA ALA A 246 -9.90 -16.35 25.98
C ALA A 246 -11.00 -15.50 26.62
N LYS A 247 -12.20 -15.49 26.03
CA LYS A 247 -13.36 -14.75 26.53
C LYS A 247 -13.84 -15.29 27.88
N ASP A 248 -13.96 -16.60 28.03
CA ASP A 248 -14.37 -17.26 29.28
C ASP A 248 -13.38 -16.95 30.43
N LYS A 249 -12.10 -16.72 30.10
CA LYS A 249 -11.05 -16.33 31.05
C LYS A 249 -10.88 -14.82 31.22
N GLY A 250 -11.62 -13.98 30.47
CA GLY A 250 -11.45 -12.53 30.47
C GLY A 250 -10.10 -12.05 29.93
N LEU A 251 -9.46 -12.84 29.06
CA LEU A 251 -8.15 -12.57 28.45
C LEU A 251 -8.28 -12.16 26.97
N ASN A 252 -9.49 -11.93 26.46
CA ASN A 252 -9.68 -11.47 25.09
C ASN A 252 -9.25 -10.00 24.94
N PRO A 253 -8.37 -9.67 23.98
CA PRO A 253 -7.85 -8.31 23.82
C PRO A 253 -8.89 -7.31 23.29
N CYS A 254 -9.95 -7.79 22.62
CA CYS A 254 -11.09 -6.99 22.20
C CYS A 254 -12.34 -7.87 22.02
N GLU A 255 -13.49 -7.24 21.84
CA GLU A 255 -14.73 -7.91 21.43
C GLU A 255 -14.90 -7.85 19.91
N ILE A 256 -15.22 -8.99 19.30
CA ILE A 256 -15.66 -9.06 17.90
C ILE A 256 -17.17 -9.24 17.80
N GLY A 257 -17.74 -8.71 16.71
CA GLY A 257 -19.18 -8.85 16.45
C GLY A 257 -19.63 -10.33 16.46
N PRO A 258 -20.88 -10.59 16.89
CA PRO A 258 -21.39 -11.96 17.04
C PRO A 258 -21.36 -12.69 15.70
N ASP A 259 -21.05 -13.99 15.70
CA ASP A 259 -20.99 -14.87 14.53
C ASP A 259 -22.34 -15.15 13.88
#